data_AF-A0A813D6P0-F1
#
_entry.id   AF-A0A813D6P0-F1
#
_cell.length_a   1.000
_cell.length_b   1.000
_cell.length_c   1.000
_cell.angle_alpha   90.00
_cell.angle_beta   90.00
_cell.angle_gamma   90.00
#
_symmetry.space_group_name_H-M   'P 1'
#
loop_
_entity.id
_entity.type
_entity.pdbx_description
1 polymer ?
#
loop_
_entity_poly.entity_id
_entity_poly.type
_entity_poly.pdbx_seq_one_letter_code
_entity_poly.pdbx_strand_id
1 'polypeptide(L)'
;MNDGLHRASTQKIADDTKKGGMMVLGLGLCTVMSVLVSSFLYIWYSTTIPDDCVLKTYFFGMGIINVIMAILLACMTFFGKGLAGSSGHSLLHDKYKAEGRDAEAQQQEEELGKEVAMHGSGLACVA
;
A
#
# COMPACT_ATOMS: atom_id res chain seq x y z
N MET A 1 35.06 -4.75 17.67
CA MET A 1 34.05 -3.80 18.20
C MET A 1 33.14 -3.19 17.12
N ASN A 2 33.47 -3.28 15.81
CA ASN A 2 32.61 -2.74 14.74
C ASN A 2 31.35 -3.57 14.43
N ASP A 3 31.33 -4.88 14.70
CA ASP A 3 30.20 -5.75 14.34
C ASP A 3 28.87 -5.37 15.00
N GLY A 4 28.92 -4.80 16.21
CA GLY A 4 27.72 -4.32 16.92
C GLY A 4 27.09 -3.09 16.26
N LEU A 5 27.90 -2.20 15.69
CA LEU A 5 27.44 -0.97 15.04
C LEU A 5 26.78 -1.28 13.67
N HIS A 6 27.35 -2.25 12.95
CA HIS A 6 26.78 -2.73 11.68
C HIS A 6 25.42 -3.42 11.87
N ARG A 7 25.28 -4.27 12.89
CA ARG A 7 23.99 -4.93 13.20
C ARG A 7 22.90 -3.96 13.61
N ALA A 8 23.22 -2.97 14.45
CA ALA A 8 22.24 -1.98 14.90
C ALA A 8 21.69 -1.12 13.75
N SER A 9 22.54 -0.73 12.80
CA SER A 9 22.11 0.06 11.63
C SER A 9 21.29 -0.76 10.63
N THR A 10 21.58 -2.06 10.46
CA THR A 10 20.78 -2.97 9.61
C THR A 10 19.40 -3.23 10.23
N GLN A 11 19.34 -3.46 11.55
CA GLN A 11 18.05 -3.61 12.27
C GLN A 11 17.19 -2.36 12.18
N LYS A 12 17.80 -1.17 12.29
CA LYS A 12 17.07 0.09 12.19
C LYS A 12 16.39 0.26 10.82
N ILE A 13 17.07 -0.10 9.72
CA ILE A 13 16.49 -0.03 8.36
C ILE A 13 15.32 -1.00 8.23
N ALA A 14 15.45 -2.22 8.75
CA ALA A 14 14.36 -3.20 8.73
C ALA A 14 13.14 -2.72 9.54
N ASP A 15 13.38 -2.16 10.73
CA ASP A 15 12.31 -1.64 11.60
C ASP A 15 11.62 -0.40 11.01
N ASP A 16 12.38 0.54 10.44
CA ASP A 16 11.84 1.74 9.81
C ASP A 16 11.00 1.39 8.57
N THR A 17 11.46 0.42 7.77
CA THR A 17 10.72 -0.08 6.60
C THR A 17 9.41 -0.75 7.01
N LYS A 18 9.46 -1.63 8.03
CA LYS A 18 8.28 -2.32 8.56
C LYS A 18 7.27 -1.34 9.14
N LYS A 19 7.76 -0.34 9.88
CA LYS A 19 6.93 0.72 10.47
C LYS A 19 6.31 1.59 9.39
N GLY A 20 7.06 1.93 8.34
CA GLY A 20 6.56 2.64 7.17
C GLY A 20 5.43 1.89 6.48
N GLY A 21 5.63 0.61 6.17
CA GLY A 21 4.59 -0.23 5.56
C GLY A 21 3.33 -0.37 6.44
N MET A 22 3.49 -0.46 7.76
CA MET A 22 2.37 -0.56 8.70
C MET A 22 1.60 0.78 8.83
N MET A 23 2.30 1.91 8.76
CA MET A 23 1.67 3.25 8.70
C MET A 23 0.87 3.43 7.41
N VAL A 24 1.44 3.05 6.26
CA VAL A 24 0.74 3.13 4.96
C VAL A 24 -0.53 2.29 4.97
N LEU A 25 -0.47 1.06 5.49
CA LEU A 25 -1.67 0.24 5.68
C LEU A 25 -2.70 0.90 6.58
N GLY A 26 -2.27 1.40 7.74
CA GLY A 26 -3.18 2.01 8.73
C GLY A 26 -3.90 3.23 8.16
N LEU A 27 -3.16 4.16 7.58
CA LEU A 27 -3.73 5.37 6.97
C LEU A 27 -4.60 5.05 5.74
N GLY A 28 -4.17 4.11 4.90
CA GLY A 28 -4.94 3.70 3.74
C GLY A 28 -6.26 3.03 4.11
N LEU A 29 -6.26 2.12 5.10
CA LEU A 29 -7.48 1.51 5.62
C LEU A 29 -8.44 2.54 6.25
N CYS A 30 -7.93 3.48 7.03
CA CYS A 30 -8.75 4.58 7.57
C CYS A 30 -9.40 5.41 6.46
N THR A 31 -8.66 5.68 5.39
CA THR A 31 -9.17 6.42 4.23
C THR A 31 -10.25 5.63 3.50
N VAL A 32 -10.03 4.34 3.24
CA VAL A 32 -11.01 3.43 2.61
C VAL A 32 -12.31 3.40 3.43
N MET A 33 -12.22 3.24 4.74
CA MET A 33 -13.40 3.24 5.62
C MET A 33 -14.17 4.55 5.56
N SER A 34 -13.48 5.69 5.53
CA SER A 34 -14.10 7.01 5.44
C SER A 34 -14.86 7.20 4.12
N VAL A 35 -14.29 6.72 3.01
CA VAL A 35 -14.94 6.74 1.69
C VAL A 35 -16.16 5.81 1.66
N LEU A 36 -16.06 4.59 2.21
CA LEU A 36 -17.19 3.66 2.28
C LEU A 36 -18.36 4.21 3.10
N VAL A 37 -18.08 4.86 4.23
CA VAL A 37 -19.11 5.54 5.02
C VAL A 37 -19.78 6.63 4.19
N SER A 38 -18.99 7.43 3.48
CA SER A 38 -19.51 8.48 2.59
C SER A 38 -20.37 7.89 1.46
N SER A 39 -19.94 6.80 0.83
CA SER A 39 -20.72 6.07 -0.19
C SER A 39 -22.05 5.58 0.36
N PHE A 40 -22.04 5.00 1.56
CA PHE A 40 -23.25 4.53 2.23
C PHE A 40 -24.22 5.68 2.50
N LEU A 41 -23.73 6.83 2.99
CA LEU A 41 -24.54 8.02 3.20
C LEU A 41 -25.16 8.54 1.89
N TYR A 42 -24.41 8.54 0.78
CA TYR A 42 -24.95 8.94 -0.52
C TYR A 42 -26.04 7.99 -1.04
N ILE A 43 -25.83 6.69 -0.91
CA ILE A 43 -26.83 5.67 -1.31
C ILE A 43 -28.07 5.79 -0.42
N TRP A 44 -27.90 5.93 0.89
CA TRP A 44 -29.01 6.10 1.82
C TRP A 44 -29.77 7.41 1.54
N TYR A 45 -29.07 8.51 1.29
CA TYR A 45 -29.72 9.77 0.95
C TYR A 45 -30.52 9.67 -0.34
N SER A 46 -30.06 8.88 -1.33
CA SER A 46 -30.81 8.63 -2.56
C SER A 46 -32.19 7.97 -2.32
N THR A 47 -32.39 7.24 -1.22
CA THR A 47 -33.70 6.64 -0.90
C THR A 47 -34.69 7.64 -0.30
N THR A 48 -34.23 8.81 0.13
CA THR A 48 -35.09 9.88 0.67
C THR A 48 -35.62 10.83 -0.41
N ILE A 49 -35.02 10.79 -1.59
CA ILE A 49 -35.37 11.66 -2.72
C ILE A 49 -36.47 10.99 -3.54
N PRO A 50 -37.54 11.72 -3.92
CA PRO A 50 -38.59 11.19 -4.79
C PRO A 50 -38.04 10.80 -6.17
N ASP A 51 -38.59 9.73 -6.74
CA ASP A 51 -38.07 9.05 -7.93
C ASP A 51 -38.04 9.92 -9.20
N ASP A 52 -38.91 10.92 -9.25
CA ASP A 52 -39.01 11.85 -10.39
C ASP A 52 -37.87 12.86 -10.44
N CYS A 53 -37.06 12.94 -9.39
CA CYS A 53 -35.95 13.88 -9.32
C CYS A 53 -34.67 13.27 -9.87
N VAL A 54 -34.09 13.90 -10.90
CA VAL A 54 -32.77 13.54 -11.50
C VAL A 54 -31.66 13.46 -10.44
N LEU A 55 -31.82 14.19 -9.33
CA LEU A 55 -30.89 14.20 -8.19
C LEU A 55 -30.75 12.82 -7.54
N LYS A 56 -31.80 11.98 -7.54
CA LYS A 56 -31.76 10.62 -7.01
C LYS A 56 -30.72 9.77 -7.74
N THR A 57 -30.79 9.76 -9.08
CA THR A 57 -29.85 9.03 -9.94
C THR A 57 -28.43 9.52 -9.77
N TYR A 58 -28.24 10.84 -9.60
CA TYR A 58 -26.92 11.42 -9.37
C TYR A 58 -26.31 10.93 -8.05
N PHE A 59 -27.04 11.01 -6.94
CA PHE A 59 -26.55 10.55 -5.63
C PHE A 59 -26.29 9.04 -5.58
N PHE A 60 -27.17 8.24 -6.20
CA PHE A 60 -26.97 6.81 -6.32
C PHE A 60 -25.72 6.46 -7.15
N GLY A 61 -25.56 7.11 -8.31
CA GLY A 61 -24.37 6.94 -9.16
C GLY A 61 -23.07 7.35 -8.48
N MET A 62 -23.07 8.49 -7.78
CA MET A 62 -21.92 8.95 -6.98
C MET A 62 -21.58 7.97 -5.86
N GLY A 63 -22.58 7.38 -5.21
CA GLY A 63 -22.39 6.32 -4.22
C GLY A 63 -21.67 5.11 -4.82
N ILE A 64 -22.11 4.62 -5.99
CA ILE A 64 -21.46 3.50 -6.69
C ILE A 64 -20.03 3.84 -7.09
N ILE A 65 -19.79 5.02 -7.68
CA ILE A 65 -18.45 5.46 -8.07
C ILE A 65 -17.52 5.50 -6.86
N ASN A 66 -18.00 6.01 -5.72
CA ASN A 66 -17.20 6.05 -4.50
C ASN A 66 -16.91 4.64 -3.93
N VAL A 67 -17.82 3.66 -4.09
CA VAL A 67 -17.51 2.26 -3.75
C VAL A 67 -16.39 1.71 -4.64
N ILE A 68 -16.44 1.96 -5.95
CA ILE A 68 -15.38 1.54 -6.89
C ILE A 68 -14.05 2.20 -6.50
N MET A 69 -14.06 3.50 -6.22
CA MET A 69 -12.89 4.24 -5.74
C MET A 69 -12.34 3.67 -4.43
N ALA A 70 -13.20 3.28 -3.49
CA ALA A 70 -12.77 2.66 -2.23
C ALA A 70 -12.07 1.31 -2.46
N ILE A 71 -12.55 0.49 -3.41
CA ILE A 71 -11.91 -0.77 -3.80
C ILE A 71 -10.53 -0.50 -4.41
N LEU A 72 -10.44 0.44 -5.34
CA LEU A 72 -9.17 0.83 -5.96
C LEU A 72 -8.17 1.37 -4.92
N LEU A 73 -8.62 2.20 -4.00
CA LEU A 73 -7.80 2.71 -2.89
C LEU A 73 -7.32 1.59 -1.96
N ALA A 74 -8.18 0.60 -1.68
CA ALA A 74 -7.78 -0.57 -0.90
C ALA A 74 -6.66 -1.35 -1.61
N CYS A 75 -6.83 -1.63 -2.91
CA CYS A 75 -5.79 -2.26 -3.74
C CYS A 75 -4.48 -1.45 -3.68
N MET A 76 -4.53 -0.14 -3.93
CA MET A 76 -3.36 0.75 -3.85
C MET A 76 -2.68 0.74 -2.48
N THR A 77 -3.46 0.65 -1.40
CA THR A 77 -2.93 0.57 -0.03
C THR A 77 -2.13 -0.71 0.20
N PHE A 78 -2.61 -1.85 -0.30
CA PHE A 78 -1.88 -3.12 -0.25
C PHE A 78 -0.60 -3.07 -1.10
N PHE A 79 -0.64 -2.47 -2.28
CA PHE A 79 0.56 -2.26 -3.10
C PHE A 79 1.56 -1.33 -2.43
N GLY A 80 1.10 -0.23 -1.81
CA GLY A 80 1.96 0.70 -1.08
C GLY A 80 2.73 0.01 0.06
N LYS A 81 2.11 -0.95 0.75
CA LYS A 81 2.80 -1.79 1.74
C LYS A 81 3.90 -2.65 1.11
N GLY A 82 3.60 -3.28 -0.03
CA GLY A 82 4.56 -4.11 -0.76
C GLY A 82 5.76 -3.30 -1.27
N LEU A 83 5.50 -2.10 -1.81
CA LEU A 83 6.53 -1.16 -2.24
C LEU A 83 7.40 -0.67 -1.08
N ALA A 84 6.80 -0.46 0.09
CA ALA A 84 7.58 -0.14 1.29
C ALA A 84 8.53 -1.30 1.64
N GLY A 85 8.05 -2.54 1.63
CA GLY A 85 8.88 -3.74 1.86
C GLY A 85 10.04 -3.87 0.86
N SER A 86 9.73 -3.78 -0.44
CA SER A 86 10.73 -3.89 -1.51
C SER A 86 11.78 -2.78 -1.46
N SER A 87 11.38 -1.55 -1.10
CA SER A 87 12.32 -0.44 -0.92
C SER A 87 13.33 -0.71 0.21
N GLY A 88 12.93 -1.41 1.26
CA GLY A 88 13.83 -1.83 2.34
C GLY A 88 14.88 -2.84 1.89
N HIS A 89 14.48 -3.82 1.07
CA HIS A 89 15.38 -4.79 0.47
C HIS A 89 16.40 -4.14 -0.48
N SER A 90 15.99 -3.15 -1.27
CA SER A 90 16.91 -2.37 -2.13
C SER A 90 17.93 -1.56 -1.31
N LEU A 91 17.51 -0.94 -0.21
CA LEU A 91 18.41 -0.20 0.69
C LEU A 91 19.42 -1.12 1.41
N LEU A 92 18.98 -2.32 1.80
CA LEU A 92 19.84 -3.35 2.37
C LEU A 92 20.87 -3.87 1.36
N HIS A 93 20.43 -4.12 0.12
CA HIS A 93 21.31 -4.51 -0.97
C HIS A 93 22.44 -3.49 -1.19
N ASP A 94 22.10 -2.20 -1.32
CA ASP A 94 23.09 -1.14 -1.56
C ASP A 94 24.09 -1.01 -0.40
N LYS A 95 23.61 -1.21 0.84
CA LYS A 95 24.47 -1.23 2.02
C LYS A 95 25.42 -2.42 2.01
N TYR A 96 24.94 -3.64 1.72
CA TYR A 96 25.80 -4.83 1.66
C TYR A 96 26.83 -4.76 0.54
N LYS A 97 26.45 -4.19 -0.61
CA LYS A 97 27.36 -3.92 -1.72
C LYS A 97 28.44 -2.91 -1.36
N ALA A 98 28.09 -1.85 -0.62
CA ALA A 98 29.07 -0.87 -0.11
C ALA A 98 30.01 -1.47 0.95
N GLU A 99 29.56 -2.47 1.72
CA GLU A 99 30.37 -3.21 2.70
C GLU A 99 31.21 -4.36 2.07
N GLY A 100 31.11 -4.59 0.75
CA GLY A 100 31.81 -5.68 0.06
C GLY A 100 31.29 -7.09 0.41
N ARG A 101 30.05 -7.19 0.90
CA ARG A 101 29.40 -8.45 1.30
C ARG A 101 28.52 -8.98 0.17
N ASP A 102 29.15 -9.30 -0.96
CA ASP A 102 28.47 -9.62 -2.22
C ASP A 102 27.51 -10.82 -2.12
N ALA A 103 27.84 -11.81 -1.28
CA ALA A 103 26.98 -12.98 -1.07
C ALA A 103 25.63 -12.61 -0.41
N GLU A 104 25.63 -11.65 0.51
CA GLU A 104 24.41 -11.20 1.19
C GLU A 104 23.62 -10.20 0.33
N ALA A 105 24.32 -9.40 -0.48
CA ALA A 105 23.68 -8.55 -1.48
C ALA A 105 22.89 -9.40 -2.49
N GLN A 106 23.47 -10.49 -3.02
CA GLN A 106 22.76 -11.38 -3.94
C GLN A 106 21.51 -12.03 -3.33
N GLN A 107 21.55 -12.44 -2.06
CA GLN A 107 20.37 -12.98 -1.39
C GLN A 107 19.23 -11.95 -1.30
N GLN A 108 19.56 -10.68 -1.03
CA GLN A 108 18.57 -9.61 -0.97
C GLN A 108 17.97 -9.27 -2.35
N GLU A 109 18.76 -9.37 -3.43
CA GLU A 109 18.25 -9.23 -4.80
C GLU A 109 17.24 -10.34 -5.15
N GLU A 110 17.49 -11.57 -4.71
CA GLU A 110 16.59 -12.69 -4.96
C GLU A 110 15.27 -12.58 -4.16
N GLU A 111 15.35 -12.10 -2.91
CA GLU A 111 14.18 -11.79 -2.08
C GLU A 111 13.36 -10.63 -2.67
N LEU A 112 14.03 -9.55 -3.11
CA LEU A 112 13.40 -8.43 -3.79
C LEU A 112 12.66 -8.88 -5.06
N GLY A 113 13.29 -9.73 -5.87
CA GLY A 113 12.69 -10.28 -7.08
C GLY A 113 11.40 -11.08 -6.80
N LYS A 114 11.37 -11.85 -5.71
CA LYS A 114 10.18 -12.60 -5.27
C LYS A 114 9.06 -11.67 -4.78
N GLU A 115 9.38 -10.65 -3.99
CA GLU A 115 8.38 -9.69 -3.50
C GLU A 115 7.79 -8.84 -4.63
N VAL A 116 8.64 -8.36 -5.55
CA VAL A 116 8.23 -7.57 -6.72
C VAL A 116 7.42 -8.42 -7.71
N ALA A 117 7.73 -9.70 -7.93
CA ALA A 117 6.90 -10.56 -8.77
C ALA A 117 5.50 -10.78 -8.17
N MET A 118 5.41 -10.95 -6.85
CA MET A 118 4.14 -11.14 -6.15
C MET A 118 3.29 -9.87 -6.11
N HIS A 119 3.90 -8.70 -5.92
CA HIS A 119 3.18 -7.42 -5.78
C HIS A 119 3.05 -6.64 -7.10
N GLY A 120 3.99 -6.79 -8.04
CA GLY A 120 3.99 -6.13 -9.34
C GLY A 120 2.94 -6.67 -10.30
N SER A 121 2.55 -7.94 -10.17
CA SER A 121 1.49 -8.56 -10.99
C SER A 121 0.13 -7.87 -10.83
N GLY A 122 -0.12 -7.24 -9.67
CA GLY A 122 -1.39 -6.54 -9.44
C GLY A 122 -1.43 -5.10 -9.98
N LEU A 123 -0.27 -4.48 -10.24
CA LEU A 123 -0.17 -3.14 -10.85
C LEU A 123 -0.58 -3.17 -12.33
N ALA A 124 -0.36 -4.29 -13.01
CA ALA A 124 -0.78 -4.50 -14.40
C ALA A 124 -2.30 -4.66 -14.57
N CYS A 125 -3.04 -4.93 -13.49
CA CYS A 125 -4.51 -5.03 -13.53
C CYS A 125 -5.22 -3.71 -13.18
N VAL A 126 -4.50 -2.70 -12.68
CA VAL A 126 -5.06 -1.41 -12.26
C VAL A 126 -4.70 -0.26 -13.23
N ALA A 127 -3.67 -0.46 -14.07
CA ALA A 127 -3.28 0.46 -15.15
C ALA A 127 -4.03 0.16 -16.46
#